data_AF-R6YLV6-F1
#
_entry.id   AF-R6YLV6-F1
#
_cell.length_a   1.000
_cell.length_b   1.000
_cell.length_c   1.000
_cell.angle_alpha   90.00
_cell.angle_beta   90.00
_cell.angle_gamma   90.00
#
_symmetry.space_group_name_H-M   'P 1'
#
loop_
_entity.id
_entity.type
_entity.pdbx_description
1 polymer ?
#
loop_
_entity_poly.entity_id
_entity_poly.type
_entity_poly.pdbx_seq_one_letter_code
_entity_poly.pdbx_strand_id
1 'polypeptide(L)'
;MYTKGKKIIQLSADTESVVKYTSDNEKVAVVDENGRVTAKKAGTALITASADGYQSMCRIVVKKPTFKVAKKMIKVKKGKKARIIVKVRPSTKVVFASANKKIAAVTKKGMLKGMKKGQTKIKVKCYGIMKTVIVIVK
;
A
#
# COMPACT_ATOMS: atom_id res chain seq x y z
N MET A 1 -1.68 -9.74 -5.75
CA MET A 1 -0.51 -8.88 -5.44
C MET A 1 -0.60 -8.51 -3.96
N TYR A 2 0.21 -9.14 -3.09
CA TYR A 2 -0.06 -9.16 -1.66
C TYR A 2 0.97 -8.39 -0.86
N THR A 3 0.49 -7.43 -0.10
CA THR A 3 1.29 -6.61 0.79
C THR A 3 0.34 -6.10 1.85
N LYS A 4 0.44 -6.70 3.04
CA LYS A 4 -0.30 -6.32 4.26
C LYS A 4 -1.83 -6.28 4.09
N GLY A 5 -2.42 -7.43 3.74
CA GLY A 5 -3.86 -7.64 3.78
C GLY A 5 -4.13 -9.10 4.12
N LYS A 6 -4.89 -9.33 5.21
CA LYS A 6 -5.44 -10.64 5.57
C LYS A 6 -6.16 -11.18 4.33
N LYS A 7 -5.67 -12.26 3.74
CA LYS A 7 -6.48 -13.10 2.86
C LYS A 7 -6.63 -14.43 3.58
N ILE A 8 -7.88 -14.73 3.90
CA ILE A 8 -8.32 -16.03 4.39
C ILE A 8 -8.24 -16.92 3.15
N ILE A 9 -7.38 -17.94 3.17
CA ILE A 9 -7.52 -19.04 2.20
C ILE A 9 -8.73 -19.81 2.74
N GLN A 10 -9.95 -19.46 2.28
CA GLN A 10 -11.09 -20.33 2.53
C GLN A 10 -10.91 -21.55 1.64
N LEU A 11 -10.34 -22.60 2.22
CA LEU A 11 -10.65 -23.96 1.82
C LEU A 11 -11.95 -24.29 2.56
N SER A 12 -13.08 -24.22 1.87
CA SER A 12 -14.32 -24.81 2.38
C SER A 12 -14.16 -26.33 2.28
N ALA A 13 -13.74 -26.95 3.38
CA ALA A 13 -13.95 -28.37 3.57
C ALA A 13 -15.33 -28.50 4.23
N ASP A 14 -16.28 -29.11 3.53
CA ASP A 14 -17.65 -29.40 4.00
C ASP A 14 -17.68 -30.58 5.00
N THR A 15 -16.60 -30.80 5.77
CA THR A 15 -16.50 -32.00 6.61
C THR A 15 -15.49 -31.75 7.73
N GLU A 16 -15.70 -32.43 8.86
CA GLU A 16 -14.99 -32.39 10.15
C GLU A 16 -13.48 -32.72 10.11
N SER A 17 -12.81 -32.50 8.98
CA SER A 17 -11.42 -32.85 8.73
C SER A 17 -10.47 -31.75 9.17
N VAL A 18 -9.50 -32.10 10.02
CA VAL A 18 -8.46 -31.19 10.50
C VAL A 18 -7.49 -30.87 9.37
N VAL A 19 -7.62 -29.69 8.76
CA VAL A 19 -6.69 -29.22 7.72
C VAL A 19 -5.39 -28.74 8.37
N LYS A 20 -4.26 -29.36 8.01
CA LYS A 20 -2.93 -28.95 8.48
C LYS A 20 -2.30 -27.97 7.50
N TYR A 21 -2.00 -26.77 7.98
CA TYR A 21 -1.33 -25.74 7.20
C TYR A 21 0.14 -25.62 7.60
N THR A 22 1.03 -25.55 6.61
CA THR A 22 2.46 -25.33 6.80
C THR A 22 2.97 -24.24 5.88
N SER A 23 3.98 -23.50 6.33
CA SER A 23 4.65 -22.48 5.53
C SER A 23 6.12 -22.83 5.37
N ASP A 24 6.60 -22.85 4.13
CA ASP A 24 8.02 -23.03 3.83
C ASP A 24 8.88 -21.82 4.30
N ASN A 25 8.25 -20.65 4.49
CA ASN A 25 8.97 -19.44 4.92
C ASN A 25 8.12 -18.54 5.84
N GLU A 26 8.11 -18.87 7.13
CA GLU A 26 7.42 -18.11 8.17
C GLU A 26 7.93 -16.67 8.37
N LYS A 27 9.17 -16.38 7.95
CA LYS A 27 9.70 -15.00 7.98
C LYS A 27 9.02 -14.13 6.92
N VAL A 28 8.52 -14.72 5.84
CA VAL A 28 7.83 -14.06 4.73
C VAL A 28 6.31 -14.10 4.93
N ALA A 29 5.73 -15.27 5.20
CA ALA A 29 4.31 -15.45 5.46
C ALA A 29 4.04 -16.58 6.46
N VAL A 30 3.15 -16.35 7.41
CA VAL A 30 2.69 -17.36 8.39
C VAL A 30 1.23 -17.67 8.10
N VAL A 31 0.84 -18.93 8.26
CA VAL A 31 -0.54 -19.40 8.15
C VAL A 31 -0.99 -19.88 9.54
N ASP A 32 -2.20 -19.51 9.96
CA ASP A 32 -2.79 -20.05 11.19
C ASP A 32 -3.58 -21.33 10.93
N GLU A 33 -4.01 -22.00 12.00
CA GLU A 33 -4.81 -23.24 11.95
C GLU A 33 -6.15 -23.06 11.22
N ASN A 34 -6.63 -21.81 11.10
CA ASN A 34 -7.84 -21.46 10.36
C ASN A 34 -7.56 -21.07 8.89
N GLY A 35 -6.35 -21.34 8.38
CA GLY A 35 -5.96 -21.02 6.99
C GLY A 35 -5.74 -19.52 6.72
N ARG A 36 -5.60 -18.69 7.75
CA ARG A 36 -5.35 -17.25 7.59
C ARG A 36 -3.87 -16.98 7.38
N VAL A 37 -3.53 -16.48 6.20
CA VAL A 37 -2.16 -16.13 5.85
C VAL A 37 -1.85 -14.67 6.23
N THR A 38 -0.83 -14.49 7.06
CA THR A 38 -0.27 -13.21 7.49
C THR A 38 1.10 -12.99 6.86
N ALA A 39 1.18 -12.03 5.93
CA ALA A 39 2.45 -11.62 5.32
C ALA A 39 3.27 -10.73 6.27
N LYS A 40 4.51 -11.14 6.58
CA LYS A 40 5.44 -10.43 7.47
C LYS A 40 6.49 -9.62 6.70
N LYS A 41 7.23 -10.24 5.77
CA LYS A 41 8.33 -9.61 5.02
C LYS A 41 8.18 -9.85 3.52
N ALA A 42 8.76 -8.94 2.74
CA ALA A 42 8.86 -9.12 1.30
C ALA A 42 9.72 -10.34 0.97
N GLY A 43 9.23 -11.18 0.06
CA GLY A 43 9.83 -12.47 -0.29
C GLY A 43 8.77 -13.38 -0.93
N THR A 44 9.14 -14.64 -1.16
CA THR A 44 8.20 -15.68 -1.59
C THR A 44 8.11 -16.73 -0.49
N ALA A 45 6.90 -17.18 -0.19
CA ALA A 45 6.60 -18.29 0.71
C ALA A 45 5.65 -19.25 0.01
N LEU A 46 5.83 -20.55 0.22
CA LEU A 46 4.89 -21.56 -0.23
C LEU A 46 4.06 -22.01 0.98
N ILE A 47 2.74 -21.94 0.87
CA ILE A 47 1.82 -22.45 1.89
C ILE A 47 1.26 -23.77 1.41
N THR A 48 1.42 -24.83 2.20
CA THR A 48 0.90 -26.16 1.90
C THR A 48 -0.22 -26.48 2.88
N ALA A 49 -1.41 -26.75 2.35
CA ALA A 49 -2.56 -27.24 3.10
C ALA A 49 -2.69 -28.74 2.82
N SER A 50 -2.79 -29.55 3.88
CA SER A 50 -2.96 -31.00 3.79
C SER A 50 -4.19 -31.43 4.60
N ALA A 51 -5.06 -32.25 4.00
CA ALA A 51 -6.23 -32.83 4.65
C ALA A 51 -6.52 -34.20 4.05
N ASP A 52 -6.71 -35.23 4.89
CA ASP A 52 -7.12 -36.59 4.50
C ASP A 52 -6.36 -37.17 3.29
N GLY A 53 -5.04 -36.98 3.26
CA GLY A 53 -4.17 -37.47 2.18
C GLY A 53 -4.10 -36.57 0.93
N TYR A 54 -4.92 -35.53 0.84
CA TYR A 54 -4.85 -34.51 -0.20
C TYR A 54 -3.95 -33.35 0.20
N GLN A 55 -3.18 -32.84 -0.76
CA GLN A 55 -2.33 -31.67 -0.57
C GLN A 55 -2.61 -30.59 -1.61
N SER A 56 -2.67 -29.34 -1.15
CA SER A 56 -2.80 -28.16 -2.00
C SER A 56 -1.73 -27.14 -1.64
N MET A 57 -1.07 -26.59 -2.66
CA MET A 57 0.01 -25.62 -2.49
C MET A 57 -0.39 -24.25 -3.03
N CYS A 58 -0.10 -23.20 -2.27
CA CYS A 58 -0.38 -21.81 -2.59
C CYS A 58 0.91 -20.99 -2.53
N ARG A 59 1.38 -20.51 -3.68
CA ARG A 59 2.56 -19.63 -3.74
C ARG A 59 2.21 -18.20 -3.37
N ILE A 60 2.74 -17.74 -2.25
CA ILE A 60 2.55 -16.38 -1.73
C ILE A 60 3.77 -15.52 -2.06
N VAL A 61 3.58 -14.50 -2.88
CA VAL A 61 4.62 -13.52 -3.20
C VAL A 61 4.30 -12.20 -2.51
N VAL A 62 5.12 -11.87 -1.50
CA VAL A 62 5.07 -10.61 -0.76
C VAL A 62 6.03 -9.62 -1.40
N LYS A 63 5.51 -8.52 -1.95
CA LYS A 63 6.37 -7.50 -2.61
C LYS A 63 6.81 -6.42 -1.61
N LYS A 64 7.97 -5.79 -1.87
CA LYS A 64 8.38 -4.61 -1.08
C LYS A 64 7.41 -3.46 -1.33
N PRO A 65 7.02 -2.69 -0.29
CA PRO A 65 6.20 -1.52 -0.49
C PRO A 65 6.96 -0.51 -1.35
N THR A 66 6.32 0.00 -2.39
CA THR A 66 6.89 1.03 -3.26
C THR A 66 6.15 2.34 -3.06
N PHE A 67 6.88 3.41 -2.80
CA PHE A 67 6.34 4.77 -2.70
C PHE A 67 7.09 5.70 -3.65
N LYS A 68 6.43 6.09 -4.75
CA LYS A 68 6.98 7.00 -5.76
C LYS A 68 6.03 8.17 -6.00
N VAL A 69 6.56 9.38 -6.08
CA VAL A 69 5.81 10.56 -6.51
C VAL A 69 6.06 10.78 -8.00
N ALA A 70 5.01 10.91 -8.80
CA ALA A 70 5.16 11.00 -10.26
C ALA A 70 5.84 12.31 -10.69
N LYS A 71 5.52 13.42 -10.01
CA LYS A 71 6.13 14.73 -10.27
C LYS A 71 6.56 15.36 -8.97
N LYS A 72 7.84 15.68 -8.85
CA LYS A 72 8.39 16.47 -7.73
C LYS A 72 8.06 17.96 -7.85
N MET A 73 7.67 18.43 -9.03
CA MET A 73 7.30 19.82 -9.29
C MET A 73 5.98 19.91 -10.04
N ILE A 74 5.05 20.72 -9.54
CA ILE A 74 3.73 20.95 -10.13
C ILE A 74 3.54 22.45 -10.34
N LYS A 75 3.24 22.85 -11.58
CA LYS A 75 2.85 24.22 -11.92
C LYS A 75 1.32 24.28 -12.02
N VAL A 76 0.69 25.21 -11.33
CA VAL A 76 -0.76 25.40 -11.35
C VAL A 76 -1.07 26.89 -11.49
N LYS A 77 -2.15 27.25 -12.20
CA LYS A 77 -2.63 28.64 -12.24
C LYS A 77 -3.47 28.94 -10.98
N LYS A 78 -3.47 30.19 -10.52
CA LYS A 78 -4.35 30.63 -9.42
C LYS A 78 -5.81 30.16 -9.66
N GLY A 79 -6.44 29.61 -8.61
CA GLY A 79 -7.81 29.10 -8.64
C GLY A 79 -8.00 27.72 -9.26
N LYS A 80 -7.06 27.26 -10.09
CA LYS A 80 -7.15 25.94 -10.74
C LYS A 80 -6.71 24.82 -9.79
N LYS A 81 -7.23 23.62 -10.08
CA LYS A 81 -6.91 22.38 -9.36
C LYS A 81 -5.92 21.55 -10.17
N ALA A 82 -5.01 20.89 -9.48
CA ALA A 82 -4.13 19.87 -10.04
C ALA A 82 -4.16 18.65 -9.12
N ARG A 83 -3.75 17.48 -9.59
CA ARG A 83 -3.69 16.27 -8.76
C ARG A 83 -2.25 15.85 -8.54
N ILE A 84 -1.87 15.59 -7.30
CA ILE A 84 -0.59 15.00 -6.96
C ILE A 84 -0.70 13.50 -7.23
N ILE A 85 -0.03 13.02 -8.27
CA ILE A 85 -0.02 11.61 -8.63
C ILE A 85 1.07 10.92 -7.78
N VAL A 86 0.64 10.04 -6.89
CA VAL A 86 1.49 9.18 -6.07
C VAL A 86 1.25 7.74 -6.48
N LYS A 87 2.32 7.03 -6.83
CA LYS A 87 2.30 5.60 -7.12
C LYS A 87 2.71 4.86 -5.86
N VAL A 88 1.74 4.28 -5.18
CA VAL A 88 1.93 3.55 -3.92
C VAL A 88 1.44 2.13 -4.07
N ARG A 89 2.25 1.15 -3.70
CA ARG A 89 1.87 -0.27 -3.62
C ARG A 89 2.42 -0.85 -2.31
N PRO A 90 1.60 -1.49 -1.46
CA PRO A 90 0.13 -1.53 -1.49
C PRO A 90 -0.50 -0.14 -1.42
N SER A 91 -1.75 -0.03 -1.85
CA SER A 91 -2.54 1.18 -1.63
C SER A 91 -2.82 1.29 -0.13
N THR A 92 -2.24 2.29 0.53
CA THR A 92 -2.49 2.59 1.95
C THR A 92 -2.78 4.08 2.09
N LYS A 93 -3.15 4.49 3.30
CA LYS A 93 -3.42 5.89 3.62
C LYS A 93 -2.16 6.75 3.39
N VAL A 94 -2.18 7.53 2.32
CA VAL A 94 -1.19 8.58 2.03
C VAL A 94 -1.61 9.86 2.74
N VAL A 95 -0.68 10.50 3.44
CA VAL A 95 -0.93 11.76 4.14
C VAL A 95 -0.28 12.91 3.38
N PHE A 96 -1.05 13.95 3.08
CA PHE A 96 -0.58 15.16 2.40
C PHE A 96 -0.64 16.35 3.36
N ALA A 97 0.44 17.12 3.43
CA ALA A 97 0.53 18.35 4.23
C ALA A 97 1.15 19.48 3.40
N SER A 98 0.44 20.59 3.26
CA SER A 98 0.99 21.79 2.63
C SER A 98 1.77 22.61 3.66
N ALA A 99 2.99 23.02 3.32
CA ALA A 99 3.80 23.91 4.15
C ALA A 99 3.20 25.32 4.22
N ASN A 100 2.54 25.78 3.16
CA ASN A 100 1.86 27.07 3.14
C ASN A 100 0.52 26.96 2.42
N LYS A 101 -0.55 26.80 3.22
CA LYS A 101 -1.93 26.68 2.73
C LYS A 101 -2.43 27.94 2.02
N LYS A 102 -1.87 29.12 2.32
CA LYS A 102 -2.24 30.40 1.64
C LYS A 102 -1.77 30.42 0.19
N ILE A 103 -0.70 29.71 -0.15
CA ILE A 103 -0.17 29.60 -1.52
C ILE A 103 -0.85 28.45 -2.26
N ALA A 104 -0.80 27.24 -1.70
CA ALA A 104 -1.50 26.08 -2.26
C ALA A 104 -2.04 25.17 -1.16
N ALA A 105 -3.28 24.72 -1.32
CA ALA A 105 -3.91 23.74 -0.45
C ALA A 105 -3.93 22.37 -1.12
N VAL A 106 -3.88 21.29 -0.34
CA VAL A 106 -4.02 19.93 -0.83
C VAL A 106 -5.02 19.17 0.03
N THR A 107 -5.91 18.41 -0.61
CA THR A 107 -6.89 17.58 0.08
C THR A 107 -6.31 16.24 0.49
N LYS A 108 -7.01 15.52 1.38
CA LYS A 108 -6.66 14.14 1.78
C LYS A 108 -6.57 13.17 0.60
N LYS A 109 -7.26 13.45 -0.51
CA LYS A 109 -7.23 12.67 -1.76
C LYS A 109 -6.10 13.08 -2.73
N GLY A 110 -5.23 14.00 -2.33
CA GLY A 110 -4.12 14.50 -3.16
C GLY A 110 -4.53 15.55 -4.21
N MET A 111 -5.71 16.17 -4.07
CA MET A 111 -6.13 17.25 -4.96
C MET A 111 -5.53 18.56 -4.47
N LEU A 112 -4.66 19.14 -5.28
CA LEU A 112 -4.02 20.43 -5.09
C LEU A 112 -4.90 21.56 -5.64
N LYS A 113 -5.04 22.68 -4.94
CA LYS A 113 -5.61 23.93 -5.44
C LYS A 113 -4.63 25.08 -5.23
N GLY A 114 -4.32 25.81 -6.29
CA GLY A 114 -3.53 27.04 -6.20
C GLY A 114 -4.40 28.19 -5.66
N MET A 115 -3.94 28.86 -4.60
CA MET A 115 -4.68 29.94 -3.93
C MET A 115 -4.04 31.31 -4.18
N LYS A 116 -2.72 31.44 -3.96
CA LYS A 116 -1.97 32.68 -4.15
C LYS A 116 -0.74 32.41 -5.01
N LYS A 117 -0.37 33.37 -5.87
CA LYS A 117 0.87 33.30 -6.65
C LYS A 117 2.06 33.13 -5.71
N GLY A 118 3.01 32.29 -6.09
CA GLY A 118 4.19 31.98 -5.29
C GLY A 118 4.53 30.49 -5.30
N GLN A 119 5.56 30.14 -4.54
CA GLN A 119 6.08 28.79 -4.45
C GLN A 119 5.87 28.23 -3.05
N THR A 120 5.40 26.98 -2.96
CA THR A 120 5.25 26.26 -1.70
C THR A 120 5.69 24.81 -1.85
N LYS A 121 5.86 24.13 -0.72
CA LYS A 121 6.27 22.72 -0.65
C LYS A 121 5.14 21.92 -0.03
N ILE A 122 4.85 20.76 -0.59
CA ILE A 122 3.88 19.80 -0.08
C ILE A 122 4.61 18.53 0.34
N LYS A 123 4.47 18.20 1.62
CA LYS A 123 5.00 16.98 2.22
C LYS A 123 3.99 15.86 2.00
N VAL A 124 4.45 14.76 1.43
CA VAL A 124 3.70 13.53 1.19
C VAL A 124 4.32 12.44 2.06
N LYS A 125 3.58 11.93 3.03
CA LYS A 125 4.05 10.90 3.97
C LYS A 125 3.31 9.58 3.70
N CYS A 126 4.07 8.49 3.55
CA CYS A 126 3.57 7.13 3.38
C CYS A 126 4.59 6.12 3.90
N TYR A 127 4.16 5.09 4.64
CA TYR A 127 5.05 4.11 5.30
C TYR A 127 6.16 4.73 6.17
N GLY A 128 5.90 5.87 6.82
CA GLY A 128 6.92 6.61 7.56
C GLY A 128 7.90 7.39 6.68
N ILE A 129 7.94 7.13 5.36
CA ILE A 129 8.75 7.87 4.40
C ILE A 129 8.06 9.19 4.06
N MET A 130 8.82 10.29 4.11
CA MET A 130 8.36 11.61 3.68
C MET A 130 9.03 12.01 2.36
N LYS A 131 8.23 12.49 1.40
CA LYS A 131 8.69 13.08 0.13
C LYS A 131 8.12 14.48 -0.02
N THR A 132 8.86 15.36 -0.70
CA THR A 132 8.46 16.76 -0.90
C THR A 132 8.14 17.02 -2.36
N VAL A 133 7.04 17.73 -2.60
CA VAL A 133 6.60 18.20 -3.91
C VAL A 133 6.59 19.71 -3.92
N ILE A 134 7.34 20.32 -4.83
CA ILE A 134 7.36 21.75 -5.05
C ILE A 134 6.14 22.13 -5.89
N VAL A 135 5.42 23.14 -5.45
CA VAL A 135 4.23 23.65 -6.13
C VAL A 135 4.48 25.11 -6.43
N ILE A 136 4.37 25.46 -7.71
CA ILE A 136 4.52 26.82 -8.20
C ILE A 136 3.16 27.27 -8.70
N VAL A 137 2.59 28.27 -8.04
CA VAL A 137 1.34 28.90 -8.43
C VAL A 137 1.67 30.12 -9.27
N LYS A 138 1.28 30.07 -10.55
CA LYS A 138 1.39 31.18 -11.49
C LYS A 138 0.10 32.00 -11.52
#